data_AF-A0A3N5YGZ6-F1
#
_entry.id   AF-A0A3N5YGZ6-F1
#
_cell.length_a   1.000
_cell.length_b   1.000
_cell.length_c   1.000
_cell.angle_alpha   90.00
_cell.angle_beta   90.00
_cell.angle_gamma   90.00
#
_symmetry.space_group_name_H-M   'P 1'
#
loop_
_entity.id
_entity.type
_entity.pdbx_description
1 polymer ?
#
loop_
_entity_poly.entity_id
_entity_poly.type
_entity_poly.pdbx_seq_one_letter_code
_entity_poly.pdbx_strand_id
1 'polypeptide(L)'
;MEVNPLPFRSGLEEYQKQADRLLEAFRAGDRQAVQILRTKHPRFLDERIPWLPKRLPDSEIRGTPLDTADAQLTLARCYDFQGWPALQEYVQAVARDESPVCQFEAAVEAVINGDLRGLESALRAHPELVRARSTRVTCFDPPVHGATLLHYLGANGVEGYRQKTPQNAVEIATLLLEAGAEVDALAG
;
A
#
# COMPACT_ATOMS: atom_id res chain seq x y z
N MET A 1 -3.47 -14.76 -12.77
CA MET A 1 -3.72 -14.62 -11.31
C MET A 1 -3.91 -13.15 -10.95
N GLU A 2 -4.53 -12.86 -9.82
CA GLU A 2 -4.67 -11.50 -9.29
C GLU A 2 -4.02 -11.39 -7.90
N VAL A 3 -3.41 -10.23 -7.60
CA VAL A 3 -2.93 -9.91 -6.25
C VAL A 3 -4.08 -9.22 -5.52
N ASN A 4 -4.76 -9.97 -4.66
CA ASN A 4 -5.89 -9.45 -3.90
C ASN A 4 -5.39 -8.77 -2.62
N PRO A 5 -5.78 -7.50 -2.37
CA PRO A 5 -5.37 -6.78 -1.18
C PRO A 5 -5.76 -7.54 0.09
N LEU A 6 -4.77 -7.78 0.96
CA LEU A 6 -4.98 -8.34 2.28
C LEU A 6 -5.49 -7.28 3.26
N PRO A 7 -6.28 -7.67 4.28
CA PRO A 7 -6.54 -6.82 5.43
C PRO A 7 -5.25 -6.25 6.02
N PHE A 8 -5.31 -5.00 6.49
CA PHE A 8 -4.10 -4.31 6.96
C PHE A 8 -3.41 -5.01 8.15
N ARG A 9 -4.16 -5.82 8.90
CA ARG A 9 -3.69 -6.65 10.04
C ARG A 9 -3.25 -8.06 9.66
N SER A 10 -3.22 -8.40 8.37
CA SER A 10 -2.76 -9.72 7.93
C SER A 10 -1.31 -9.97 8.34
N GLY A 11 -1.04 -11.18 8.83
CA GLY A 11 0.30 -11.61 9.20
C GLY A 11 1.19 -11.86 7.98
N LEU A 12 2.51 -11.92 8.21
CA LEU A 12 3.51 -12.08 7.15
C LEU A 12 3.32 -13.37 6.33
N GLU A 13 2.80 -14.43 6.95
CA GLU A 13 2.51 -15.70 6.29
C GLU A 13 1.52 -15.56 5.13
N GLU A 14 0.52 -14.69 5.24
CA GLU A 14 -0.46 -14.47 4.16
C GLU A 14 0.16 -13.76 2.96
N TYR A 15 1.05 -12.79 3.23
CA TYR A 15 1.86 -12.18 2.17
C TYR A 15 2.80 -13.20 1.53
N GLN A 16 3.42 -14.08 2.32
CA GLN A 16 4.29 -15.13 1.79
C GLN A 16 3.52 -16.07 0.86
N LYS A 17 2.33 -16.52 1.26
CA LYS A 17 1.44 -17.34 0.42
C LYS A 17 1.10 -16.65 -0.90
N GLN A 18 0.85 -15.34 -0.89
CA GLN A 18 0.62 -14.60 -2.14
C GLN A 18 1.88 -14.51 -3.01
N ALA A 19 3.06 -14.34 -2.42
CA ALA A 19 4.33 -14.30 -3.15
C ALA A 19 4.65 -15.66 -3.80
N ASP A 20 4.41 -16.76 -3.08
CA ASP A 20 4.61 -18.11 -3.61
C ASP A 20 3.65 -18.40 -4.77
N ARG A 21 2.37 -18.03 -4.65
CA ARG A 21 1.39 -18.10 -5.75
C ARG A 21 1.83 -17.26 -6.95
N LEU A 22 2.44 -16.10 -6.72
CA LEU A 22 2.98 -15.24 -7.79
C LEU A 22 4.10 -15.93 -8.56
N LEU A 23 5.03 -16.54 -7.84
CA LEU A 23 6.13 -17.29 -8.43
C LEU A 23 5.65 -18.53 -9.19
N GLU A 24 4.71 -19.28 -8.63
CA GLU A 24 4.10 -20.45 -9.28
C GLU A 24 3.37 -20.07 -10.57
N ALA A 25 2.54 -19.03 -10.54
CA ALA A 25 1.82 -18.56 -11.71
C ALA A 25 2.78 -18.04 -12.80
N PHE A 26 3.84 -17.34 -12.41
CA PHE A 26 4.89 -16.91 -13.34
C PHE A 26 5.57 -18.11 -14.03
N ARG A 27 5.93 -19.14 -13.26
CA ARG A 27 6.52 -20.39 -13.79
C ARG A 27 5.56 -21.12 -14.73
N ALA A 28 4.26 -21.07 -14.46
CA ALA A 28 3.22 -21.61 -15.33
C ALA A 28 2.97 -20.76 -16.60
N GLY A 29 3.58 -19.58 -16.71
CA GLY A 29 3.39 -18.68 -17.85
C GLY A 29 2.08 -17.90 -17.82
N ASP A 30 1.48 -17.72 -16.64
CA ASP A 30 0.27 -16.90 -16.47
C ASP A 30 0.54 -15.45 -16.94
N ARG A 31 -0.29 -14.98 -17.88
CA ARG A 31 -0.12 -13.66 -18.50
C ARG A 31 -0.18 -12.51 -17.50
N GLN A 32 -1.00 -12.63 -16.45
CA GLN A 32 -1.13 -11.57 -15.44
C GLN A 32 0.08 -11.56 -14.50
N ALA A 33 0.59 -12.73 -14.10
CA ALA A 33 1.82 -12.82 -13.32
C ALA A 33 3.01 -12.19 -14.06
N VAL A 34 3.16 -12.49 -15.36
CA VAL A 34 4.18 -11.85 -16.20
C VAL A 34 4.00 -10.32 -16.24
N GLN A 35 2.76 -9.83 -16.34
CA GLN A 35 2.48 -8.40 -16.35
C GLN A 35 2.75 -7.72 -14.99
N ILE A 36 2.47 -8.40 -13.88
CA ILE A 36 2.79 -7.92 -12.52
C ILE A 36 4.32 -7.77 -12.39
N LEU A 37 5.07 -8.80 -12.76
CA LEU A 37 6.54 -8.76 -12.71
C LEU A 37 7.09 -7.63 -13.58
N ARG A 38 6.60 -7.51 -14.82
CA ARG A 38 6.98 -6.46 -15.76
C ARG A 38 6.83 -5.05 -15.17
N THR A 39 5.78 -4.82 -14.40
CA THR A 39 5.41 -3.48 -13.93
C THR A 39 5.94 -3.14 -12.54
N LYS A 40 6.33 -4.14 -11.75
CA LYS A 40 6.74 -3.94 -10.35
C LYS A 40 8.19 -4.35 -10.07
N HIS A 41 8.76 -5.29 -10.81
CA HIS A 41 10.10 -5.79 -10.52
C HIS A 41 11.21 -4.94 -11.18
N PRO A 42 12.21 -4.44 -10.43
CA PRO A 42 13.18 -3.48 -10.97
C PRO A 42 14.01 -3.99 -12.16
N ARG A 43 14.24 -5.31 -12.27
CA ARG A 43 14.94 -5.89 -13.44
C ARG A 43 14.24 -5.56 -14.77
N PHE A 44 12.92 -5.38 -14.74
CA PHE A 44 12.10 -5.12 -15.93
C PHE A 44 11.67 -3.65 -16.06
N LEU A 45 12.20 -2.75 -15.22
CA LEU A 45 11.91 -1.32 -15.25
C LEU A 45 13.11 -0.53 -15.79
N ASP A 46 12.85 0.58 -16.46
CA ASP A 46 13.89 1.44 -17.03
C ASP A 46 14.78 2.01 -15.93
N GLU A 47 16.09 2.01 -16.15
CA GLU A 47 17.10 2.43 -15.17
C GLU A 47 17.08 3.94 -14.92
N ARG A 48 16.63 4.72 -15.92
CA ARG A 48 16.51 6.18 -15.83
C ARG A 48 15.12 6.61 -15.40
N ILE A 49 14.10 5.80 -15.71
CA ILE A 49 12.70 6.07 -15.39
C ILE A 49 12.14 4.88 -14.60
N PRO A 50 12.33 4.84 -13.26
CA PRO A 50 12.09 3.63 -12.45
C PRO A 50 10.65 3.11 -12.42
N TRP A 51 9.67 3.88 -12.91
CA TRP A 51 8.27 3.47 -13.03
C TRP A 51 7.90 2.96 -14.43
N LEU A 52 8.77 3.13 -15.43
CA LEU A 52 8.49 2.76 -16.82
C LEU A 52 8.97 1.33 -17.10
N PRO A 53 8.11 0.40 -17.54
CA PRO A 53 8.57 -0.92 -17.97
C PRO A 53 9.48 -0.86 -19.19
N LYS A 54 10.56 -1.65 -19.18
CA LYS A 54 11.40 -1.91 -20.35
C LYS A 54 10.54 -2.53 -21.47
N ARG A 55 10.84 -2.20 -22.73
CA ARG A 55 10.18 -2.78 -23.91
C ARG A 55 10.73 -4.19 -24.21
N LEU A 56 10.42 -5.14 -23.34
CA LEU A 56 10.83 -6.55 -23.46
C LEU A 56 9.65 -7.43 -23.88
N PRO A 57 9.84 -8.38 -24.82
CA PRO A 57 8.82 -9.36 -25.15
C PRO A 57 8.54 -10.30 -23.96
N ASP A 58 7.32 -10.81 -23.86
CA ASP A 58 6.93 -11.73 -22.77
C ASP A 58 7.87 -12.94 -22.67
N SER A 59 8.40 -13.42 -23.80
CA SER A 59 9.35 -14.55 -23.84
C SER A 59 10.67 -14.27 -23.12
N GLU A 60 11.16 -13.04 -23.16
CA GLU A 60 12.41 -12.65 -22.49
C GLU A 60 12.21 -12.52 -20.98
N ILE A 61 11.08 -11.92 -20.57
CA ILE A 61 10.69 -11.86 -19.16
C ILE A 61 10.55 -13.27 -18.60
N ARG A 62 9.82 -14.15 -19.29
CA ARG A 62 9.65 -15.57 -18.90
C ARG A 62 10.94 -16.38 -18.90
N GLY A 63 11.91 -16.02 -19.73
CA GLY A 63 13.22 -16.66 -19.78
C GLY A 63 14.13 -16.27 -18.62
N THR A 64 13.77 -15.23 -17.84
CA THR A 64 14.56 -14.79 -16.69
C THR A 64 14.31 -15.70 -15.49
N PRO A 65 15.35 -16.30 -14.89
CA PRO A 65 15.19 -17.10 -13.68
C PRO A 65 14.79 -16.18 -12.51
N LEU A 66 13.64 -16.45 -11.91
CA LEU A 66 13.15 -15.76 -10.70
C LEU A 66 13.08 -16.73 -9.53
N ASP A 67 13.46 -16.26 -8.36
CA ASP A 67 13.39 -16.98 -7.09
C ASP A 67 12.31 -16.40 -6.16
N THR A 68 12.27 -16.91 -4.92
CA THR A 68 11.33 -16.45 -3.90
C THR A 68 11.57 -14.99 -3.50
N ALA A 69 12.82 -14.52 -3.50
CA ALA A 69 13.13 -13.13 -3.14
C ALA A 69 12.65 -12.16 -4.23
N ASP A 70 12.76 -12.52 -5.51
CA ASP A 70 12.18 -11.74 -6.62
C ASP A 70 10.66 -11.63 -6.47
N ALA A 71 9.98 -12.73 -6.10
CA ALA A 71 8.54 -12.75 -5.90
C ALA A 71 8.10 -11.92 -4.68
N GLN A 72 8.81 -12.05 -3.56
CA GLN A 72 8.59 -11.25 -2.35
C GLN A 72 8.78 -9.75 -2.61
N LEU A 73 9.85 -9.36 -3.32
CA LEU A 73 10.09 -7.98 -3.70
C LEU A 73 8.95 -7.43 -4.58
N THR A 74 8.55 -8.21 -5.59
CA THR A 74 7.46 -7.82 -6.49
C THR A 74 6.15 -7.64 -5.73
N LEU A 75 5.82 -8.58 -4.85
CA LEU A 75 4.61 -8.49 -4.03
C LEU A 75 4.65 -7.27 -3.12
N ALA A 76 5.75 -7.04 -2.40
CA ALA A 76 5.89 -5.85 -1.54
C ALA A 76 5.62 -4.55 -2.32
N ARG A 77 6.12 -4.45 -3.55
CA ARG A 77 5.86 -3.31 -4.45
C ARG A 77 4.45 -3.25 -5.01
N CYS A 78 3.72 -4.37 -5.09
CA CYS A 78 2.28 -4.35 -5.38
C CYS A 78 1.47 -3.71 -4.25
N TYR A 79 1.95 -3.83 -3.01
CA TYR A 79 1.41 -3.15 -1.83
C TYR A 79 2.05 -1.77 -1.58
N ASP A 80 2.78 -1.27 -2.58
CA ASP A 80 3.50 0.01 -2.55
C ASP A 80 4.47 0.15 -1.37
N PHE A 81 5.14 -0.94 -0.99
CA PHE A 81 6.31 -0.92 -0.12
C PHE A 81 7.61 -0.94 -0.95
N GLN A 82 8.67 -0.32 -0.43
CA GLN A 82 10.00 -0.33 -1.06
C GLN A 82 10.52 -1.75 -1.34
N GLY A 83 10.25 -2.69 -0.42
CA GLY A 83 10.63 -4.09 -0.53
C GLY A 83 10.14 -4.92 0.65
N TRP A 84 10.51 -6.21 0.66
CA TRP A 84 10.04 -7.16 1.66
C TRP A 84 10.38 -6.77 3.11
N PRO A 85 11.59 -6.27 3.46
CA PRO A 85 11.88 -5.85 4.82
C PRO A 85 10.95 -4.75 5.34
N ALA A 86 10.61 -3.76 4.50
CA ALA A 86 9.68 -2.69 4.87
C ALA A 86 8.26 -3.23 5.13
N LEU A 87 7.81 -4.22 4.35
CA LEU A 87 6.55 -4.91 4.60
C LEU A 87 6.60 -5.72 5.92
N GLN A 88 7.73 -6.36 6.23
CA GLN A 88 7.89 -7.09 7.50
C GLN A 88 7.81 -6.15 8.71
N GLU A 89 8.50 -5.02 8.66
CA GLU A 89 8.44 -3.98 9.70
C GLU A 89 7.00 -3.45 9.87
N TYR A 90 6.32 -3.18 8.76
CA TYR A 90 4.91 -2.79 8.77
C TYR A 90 4.02 -3.83 9.47
N VAL A 91 4.15 -5.12 9.10
CA VAL A 91 3.38 -6.21 9.71
C VAL A 91 3.64 -6.31 11.21
N GLN A 92 4.89 -6.14 11.66
CA GLN A 92 5.23 -6.13 13.07
C GLN A 92 4.63 -4.95 13.83
N ALA A 93 4.56 -3.78 13.19
CA ALA A 93 3.96 -2.59 13.78
C ALA A 93 2.44 -2.78 13.95
N VAL A 94 1.71 -3.12 12.89
CA VAL A 94 0.24 -3.27 12.92
C VAL A 94 -0.25 -4.45 13.78
N ALA A 95 0.61 -5.41 14.08
CA ALA A 95 0.31 -6.49 15.01
C ALA A 95 0.16 -6.02 16.47
N ARG A 96 0.64 -4.82 16.82
CA ARG A 96 0.55 -4.24 18.16
C ARG A 96 -0.54 -3.17 18.17
N ASP A 97 -1.63 -3.43 18.90
CA ASP A 97 -2.82 -2.56 18.92
C ASP A 97 -2.49 -1.13 19.37
N GLU A 98 -1.62 -0.96 20.35
CA GLU A 98 -1.24 0.35 20.88
C GLU A 98 -0.18 1.06 20.02
N SER A 99 0.30 0.45 18.93
CA SER A 99 1.29 1.11 18.08
C SER A 99 0.67 2.27 17.29
N PRO A 100 1.41 3.38 17.08
CA PRO A 100 0.94 4.49 16.26
C PRO A 100 0.55 4.07 14.83
N VAL A 101 1.28 3.11 14.25
CA VAL A 101 0.99 2.58 12.91
C VAL A 101 -0.35 1.85 12.89
N CYS A 102 -0.62 1.01 13.89
CA CYS A 102 -1.89 0.28 13.96
C CYS A 102 -3.09 1.22 14.13
N GLN A 103 -2.97 2.22 15.02
CA GLN A 103 -4.01 3.23 15.24
C GLN A 103 -4.26 4.06 13.99
N PHE A 104 -3.19 4.49 13.31
CA PHE A 104 -3.31 5.23 12.05
C PHE A 104 -3.99 4.39 10.96
N GLU A 105 -3.56 3.15 10.76
CA GLU A 105 -4.13 2.25 9.76
C GLU A 105 -5.60 1.91 10.03
N ALA A 106 -5.99 1.75 11.30
CA ALA A 106 -7.40 1.60 11.68
C ALA A 106 -8.22 2.85 11.37
N ALA A 107 -7.68 4.05 11.61
CA ALA A 107 -8.34 5.31 11.25
C ALA A 107 -8.45 5.49 9.73
N VAL A 108 -7.45 5.05 8.96
CA VAL A 108 -7.54 4.99 7.49
C VAL A 108 -8.69 4.09 7.04
N GLU A 109 -8.82 2.88 7.61
CA GLU A 109 -9.95 2.00 7.30
C GLU A 109 -11.30 2.66 7.64
N ALA A 110 -11.39 3.40 8.75
CA ALA A 110 -12.61 4.14 9.10
C ALA A 110 -12.93 5.23 8.06
N VAL A 111 -11.92 5.98 7.59
CA VAL A 111 -12.08 7.00 6.54
C VAL A 111 -12.58 6.38 5.24
N ILE A 112 -11.87 5.38 4.69
CA ILE A 112 -12.17 4.84 3.35
C ILE A 112 -13.49 4.06 3.30
N ASN A 113 -13.95 3.54 4.44
CA ASN A 113 -15.22 2.83 4.56
C ASN A 113 -16.37 3.72 5.06
N GLY A 114 -16.11 5.00 5.39
CA GLY A 114 -17.12 5.94 5.87
C GLY A 114 -17.61 5.66 7.31
N ASP A 115 -16.83 4.97 8.14
CA ASP A 115 -17.15 4.72 9.54
C ASP A 115 -16.91 5.96 10.40
N LEU A 116 -17.88 6.87 10.35
CA LEU A 116 -17.84 8.15 11.07
C LEU A 116 -17.72 7.96 12.58
N ARG A 117 -18.43 6.97 13.15
CA ARG A 117 -18.41 6.71 14.60
C ARG A 117 -17.08 6.14 15.06
N GLY A 118 -16.52 5.21 14.28
CA GLY A 118 -15.19 4.67 14.53
C GLY A 118 -14.12 5.75 14.46
N LEU A 119 -14.17 6.60 13.43
CA LEU A 119 -13.24 7.72 13.27
C LEU A 119 -13.36 8.74 14.42
N GLU A 120 -14.57 9.12 14.82
CA GLU A 120 -14.79 10.04 15.94
C GLU A 120 -14.23 9.47 17.25
N SER A 121 -14.48 8.18 17.52
CA SER A 121 -13.95 7.50 18.69
C SER A 121 -12.42 7.46 18.68
N ALA A 122 -11.82 7.17 17.52
CA ALA A 122 -10.37 7.13 17.36
C ALA A 122 -9.73 8.50 17.59
N LEU A 123 -10.27 9.58 16.99
CA LEU A 123 -9.76 10.94 17.16
C LEU A 123 -9.93 11.46 18.60
N ARG A 124 -10.99 11.04 19.31
CA ARG A 124 -11.17 11.39 20.73
C ARG A 124 -10.12 10.70 21.62
N ALA A 125 -9.79 9.45 21.33
CA ALA A 125 -8.79 8.70 22.08
C ALA A 125 -7.36 9.12 21.73
N HIS A 126 -7.11 9.45 20.47
CA HIS A 126 -5.80 9.75 19.89
C HIS A 126 -5.87 11.01 18.99
N PRO A 127 -5.95 12.22 19.58
CA PRO A 127 -6.09 13.46 18.81
C PRO A 127 -4.95 13.71 17.82
N GLU A 128 -3.76 13.17 18.08
CA GLU A 128 -2.59 13.27 17.21
C GLU A 128 -2.80 12.62 15.82
N LEU A 129 -3.76 11.68 15.68
CA LEU A 129 -4.05 10.99 14.43
C LEU A 129 -4.44 11.95 13.30
N VAL A 130 -5.03 13.10 13.62
CA VAL A 130 -5.45 14.10 12.63
C VAL A 130 -4.25 14.73 11.90
N ARG A 131 -3.08 14.76 12.53
CA ARG A 131 -1.81 15.24 11.97
C ARG A 131 -0.80 14.13 11.69
N ALA A 132 -1.12 12.90 12.08
CA ALA A 132 -0.31 11.74 11.79
C ALA A 132 -0.18 11.52 10.28
N ARG A 133 0.93 10.90 9.89
CA ARG A 133 1.26 10.59 8.50
C ARG A 133 1.51 9.10 8.36
N SER A 134 1.14 8.56 7.21
CA SER A 134 1.45 7.19 6.83
C SER A 134 2.95 6.95 6.93
N THR A 135 3.35 5.89 7.64
CA THR A 135 4.74 5.47 7.79
C THR A 135 5.22 4.58 6.63
N ARG A 136 4.38 4.38 5.61
CA ARG A 136 4.71 3.53 4.47
C ARG A 136 5.76 4.22 3.60
N VAL A 137 6.84 3.49 3.34
CA VAL A 137 7.92 3.89 2.44
C VAL A 137 7.69 3.19 1.11
N THR A 138 7.34 3.98 0.09
CA THR A 138 6.95 3.44 -1.21
C THR A 138 8.14 3.09 -2.08
N CYS A 139 7.90 2.30 -3.12
CA CYS A 139 8.91 2.00 -4.12
C CYS A 139 9.02 3.07 -5.23
N PHE A 140 8.28 4.17 -5.11
CA PHE A 140 8.37 5.31 -6.03
C PHE A 140 9.58 6.19 -5.69
N ASP A 141 9.91 7.14 -6.56
CA ASP A 141 11.03 8.06 -6.39
C ASP A 141 10.53 9.51 -6.33
N PRO A 142 10.72 10.25 -5.23
CA PRO A 142 11.35 9.82 -3.97
C PRO A 142 10.52 8.75 -3.22
N PRO A 143 11.15 7.88 -2.39
CA PRO A 143 10.47 6.79 -1.67
C PRO A 143 9.73 7.31 -0.44
N VAL A 144 8.59 7.95 -0.68
CA VAL A 144 7.76 8.59 0.34
C VAL A 144 6.28 8.40 0.01
N HIS A 145 5.44 8.56 1.02
CA HIS A 145 3.98 8.60 0.88
C HIS A 145 3.42 9.72 1.76
N GLY A 146 3.69 9.64 3.07
CA GLY A 146 3.42 10.71 4.03
C GLY A 146 1.98 11.22 4.10
N ALA A 147 1.00 10.47 3.56
CA ALA A 147 -0.40 10.89 3.48
C ALA A 147 -1.02 11.01 4.88
N THR A 148 -1.88 12.01 5.05
CA THR A 148 -2.71 12.21 6.25
C THR A 148 -4.09 11.56 6.07
N LEU A 149 -4.88 11.45 7.12
CA LEU A 149 -6.26 10.93 7.03
C LEU A 149 -7.11 11.71 6.01
N LEU A 150 -6.90 13.02 5.87
CA LEU A 150 -7.61 13.84 4.88
C LEU A 150 -7.24 13.46 3.43
N HIS A 151 -5.99 13.09 3.17
CA HIS A 151 -5.57 12.60 1.85
C HIS A 151 -6.27 11.30 1.46
N TYR A 152 -6.53 10.41 2.43
CA TYR A 152 -7.26 9.15 2.21
C TYR A 152 -8.74 9.33 1.88
N LEU A 153 -9.29 10.53 2.06
CA LEU A 153 -10.64 10.86 1.57
C LEU A 153 -10.68 11.02 0.03
N GLY A 154 -9.55 11.39 -0.56
CA GLY A 154 -9.36 11.55 -2.01
C GLY A 154 -8.50 10.44 -2.62
N ALA A 155 -8.03 10.68 -3.85
CA ALA A 155 -7.02 9.85 -4.47
C ALA A 155 -5.64 10.21 -3.89
N ASN A 156 -5.16 9.42 -2.91
CA ASN A 156 -3.86 9.61 -2.25
C ASN A 156 -2.63 9.27 -3.13
N GLY A 157 -2.84 8.85 -4.39
CA GLY A 157 -1.79 8.65 -5.39
C GLY A 157 -1.05 7.31 -5.33
N VAL A 158 -1.13 6.57 -4.22
CA VAL A 158 -0.56 5.21 -4.03
C VAL A 158 -1.61 4.30 -3.38
N GLU A 159 -1.31 3.06 -3.04
CA GLU A 159 -2.25 2.12 -2.42
C GLU A 159 -3.58 2.06 -3.19
N GLY A 160 -3.56 1.76 -4.49
CA GLY A 160 -4.75 1.88 -5.35
C GLY A 160 -6.00 1.16 -4.83
N TYR A 161 -5.85 0.12 -4.00
CA TYR A 161 -6.94 -0.58 -3.34
C TYR A 161 -7.66 0.23 -2.23
N ARG A 162 -7.05 1.30 -1.74
CA ARG A 162 -7.57 2.21 -0.69
C ARG A 162 -8.09 3.53 -1.23
N GLN A 163 -7.91 3.82 -2.51
CA GLN A 163 -8.44 5.04 -3.15
C GLN A 163 -9.96 4.92 -3.36
N LYS A 164 -10.71 4.99 -2.26
CA LYS A 164 -12.17 4.89 -2.23
C LYS A 164 -12.73 6.18 -1.66
N THR A 165 -13.73 6.74 -2.33
CA THR A 165 -14.51 7.87 -1.81
C THR A 165 -15.80 7.33 -1.19
N PRO A 166 -15.97 7.40 0.14
CA PRO A 166 -17.19 6.93 0.79
C PRO A 166 -18.38 7.84 0.46
N GLN A 167 -19.61 7.33 0.55
CA GLN A 167 -20.82 8.11 0.23
C GLN A 167 -21.01 9.33 1.15
N ASN A 168 -20.53 9.24 2.39
CA ASN A 168 -20.54 10.30 3.41
C ASN A 168 -19.20 11.04 3.48
N ALA A 169 -18.49 11.19 2.35
CA ALA A 169 -17.19 11.84 2.32
C ALA A 169 -17.23 13.28 2.85
N VAL A 170 -18.35 14.00 2.66
CA VAL A 170 -18.52 15.38 3.15
C VAL A 170 -18.53 15.42 4.68
N GLU A 171 -19.22 14.49 5.32
CA GLU A 171 -19.28 14.36 6.77
C GLU A 171 -17.92 13.96 7.35
N ILE A 172 -17.23 13.02 6.71
CA ILE A 172 -15.86 12.62 7.11
C ILE A 172 -14.89 13.80 6.96
N ALA A 173 -14.96 14.55 5.86
CA ALA A 173 -14.14 15.76 5.66
C ALA A 173 -14.40 16.77 6.78
N THR A 174 -15.68 17.04 7.07
CA THR A 174 -16.10 18.00 8.08
C THR A 174 -15.53 17.62 9.45
N LEU A 175 -15.67 16.35 9.86
CA LEU A 175 -15.11 15.85 11.11
C LEU A 175 -13.59 16.03 11.17
N LEU A 176 -12.87 15.67 10.10
CA LEU A 176 -11.41 15.81 10.06
C LEU A 176 -10.97 17.27 10.16
N LEU A 177 -11.66 18.18 9.46
CA LEU A 177 -11.38 19.61 9.47
C LEU A 177 -11.68 20.24 10.85
N GLU A 178 -12.81 19.88 11.46
CA GLU A 178 -13.18 20.31 12.82
C GLU A 178 -12.20 19.79 13.88
N ALA A 179 -11.67 18.57 13.69
CA ALA A 179 -10.61 18.00 14.51
C ALA A 179 -9.22 18.66 14.26
N GLY A 180 -9.13 19.58 13.30
CA GLY A 180 -7.94 20.37 13.04
C GLY A 180 -7.00 19.76 12.00
N ALA A 181 -7.51 18.97 11.04
CA ALA A 181 -6.72 18.54 9.88
C ALA A 181 -6.19 19.74 9.08
N GLU A 182 -4.99 19.61 8.56
CA GLU A 182 -4.35 20.62 7.73
C GLU A 182 -4.87 20.52 6.29
N VAL A 183 -5.50 21.60 5.82
CA VAL A 183 -6.20 21.63 4.51
C VAL A 183 -5.22 21.60 3.35
N ASP A 184 -4.06 22.24 3.52
CA ASP A 184 -3.01 22.45 2.52
C ASP A 184 -1.77 21.58 2.76
N ALA A 185 -1.89 20.54 3.59
CA ALA A 185 -0.81 19.58 3.77
C ALA A 185 -0.48 18.89 2.44
N LEU A 186 0.80 18.86 2.09
CA LEU A 186 1.29 18.06 0.97
C LEU A 186 1.39 16.58 1.39
N ALA A 187 1.00 15.68 0.49
CA ALA A 187 1.43 14.29 0.54
C ALA A 187 2.95 14.25 0.34
N GLY A 188 3.63 13.42 1.15
CA GLY A 188 5.08 13.40 1.26
C GLY A 188 5.75 12.83 0.02
#